data_AF-A0A2V6UKR3-F1
#
_entry.id   AF-A0A2V6UKR3-F1
#
_cell.length_a   1.000
_cell.length_b   1.000
_cell.length_c   1.000
_cell.angle_alpha   90.00
_cell.angle_beta   90.00
_cell.angle_gamma   90.00
#
_symmetry.space_group_name_H-M   'P 1'
#
loop_
_entity.id
_entity.type
_entity.pdbx_description
1 polymer ?
#
loop_
_entity_poly.entity_id
_entity_poly.type
_entity_poly.pdbx_seq_one_letter_code
_entity_poly.pdbx_strand_id
1 'polypeptide(L)'
;MSRVVVVGGGNAALCAAIAARGAGARVLLLEKAPAAERGGNSFFTAGAFRFAHHGLDDLRRDVLPDLSEAEARAIDIDAYPEARFFDDLARLTENLTDPDLADTLVRRSRPTIVWMRAQGLRFIPMFGRQAYRLGDRHRFWGGLAVEAVGGGPGLVEALYQRAEQLGVEVRYGVKAAGLRLDRRGAIRALATRDADGFHEVACRGVVLACGGFEANPEWRARYLGPDWELARVRGTRHNTGDGIRMALEIHAQPYGHWSACHAVAWDLNAPPFGDRRVGDLFQKHSYPLGLIVNNRGERFVDEGADLRNYTYARYGREILRQPERAAFQLFDQKVVGLLREEYRIREVTKAEASTLGELARKLEIDPAGLERTVAAFNQAVQPGDFNPAILDGKATRGLTPPKSNWALPLDAPPYLGYAVT
;
A
#
# COMPACT_ATOMS: atom_id res chain seq x y z
N MET A 1 19.43 13.72 -31.75
CA MET A 1 18.90 12.67 -30.84
C MET A 1 17.43 12.93 -30.57
N SER A 2 16.60 11.89 -30.61
CA SER A 2 15.17 11.98 -30.22
C SER A 2 15.04 12.24 -28.72
N ARG A 3 14.19 13.20 -28.34
CA ARG A 3 13.84 13.47 -26.95
C ARG A 3 12.61 12.64 -26.55
N VAL A 4 12.73 11.88 -25.48
CA VAL A 4 11.63 11.21 -24.77
C VAL A 4 11.31 12.04 -23.53
N VAL A 5 10.03 12.36 -23.33
CA VAL A 5 9.57 13.01 -22.11
C VAL A 5 8.88 11.99 -21.22
N VAL A 6 9.29 11.89 -19.96
CA VAL A 6 8.66 11.04 -18.95
C VAL A 6 7.90 11.94 -17.99
N VAL A 7 6.62 11.64 -17.75
CA VAL A 7 5.76 12.43 -16.86
C VAL A 7 5.55 11.69 -15.55
N GLY A 8 5.93 12.32 -14.44
CA GLY A 8 5.92 11.78 -13.08
C GLY A 8 7.33 11.50 -12.55
N GLY A 9 7.50 11.51 -11.23
CA GLY A 9 8.75 11.24 -10.53
C GLY A 9 8.69 10.05 -9.56
N GLY A 10 7.78 9.10 -9.80
CA GLY A 10 7.67 7.85 -9.02
C GLY A 10 8.50 6.69 -9.59
N ASN A 11 8.43 5.52 -8.97
CA ASN A 11 9.19 4.32 -9.33
C ASN A 11 9.07 3.96 -10.83
N ALA A 12 7.84 3.91 -11.36
CA ALA A 12 7.59 3.59 -12.76
C ALA A 12 8.25 4.61 -13.72
N ALA A 13 8.14 5.90 -13.41
CA ALA A 13 8.72 6.96 -14.22
C ALA A 13 10.24 6.94 -14.20
N LEU A 14 10.84 6.75 -13.03
CA LEU A 14 12.30 6.68 -12.90
C LEU A 14 12.86 5.44 -13.61
N CYS A 15 12.21 4.28 -13.47
CA CYS A 15 12.59 3.07 -14.21
C CYS A 15 12.49 3.29 -15.72
N ALA A 16 11.41 3.91 -16.21
CA ALA A 16 11.26 4.25 -17.62
C ALA A 16 12.33 5.23 -18.12
N ALA A 17 12.65 6.26 -17.33
CA ALA A 17 13.68 7.23 -17.66
C ALA A 17 15.07 6.59 -17.73
N ILE A 18 15.43 5.75 -16.75
CA ILE A 18 16.69 5.01 -16.70
C ILE A 18 16.79 4.06 -17.90
N ALA A 19 15.73 3.29 -18.20
CA ALA A 19 15.71 2.39 -19.34
C ALA A 19 15.86 3.14 -20.67
N ALA A 20 15.14 4.26 -20.86
CA ALA A 20 15.23 5.08 -22.06
C ALA A 20 16.62 5.72 -22.23
N ARG A 21 17.26 6.16 -21.13
CA ARG A 21 18.66 6.62 -21.16
C ARG A 21 19.63 5.49 -21.52
N GLY A 22 19.45 4.31 -20.93
CA GLY A 22 20.25 3.13 -21.26
C GLY A 22 20.15 2.71 -22.74
N ALA A 23 19.00 2.96 -23.37
CA ALA A 23 18.79 2.77 -24.80
C ALA A 23 19.29 3.94 -25.69
N GLY A 24 19.94 4.96 -25.11
CA GLY A 24 20.55 6.07 -25.85
C GLY A 24 19.64 7.27 -26.13
N ALA A 25 18.40 7.31 -25.61
CA ALA A 25 17.51 8.46 -25.79
C ALA A 25 17.94 9.65 -24.92
N ARG A 26 17.67 10.89 -25.37
CA ARG A 26 17.72 12.06 -24.46
C ARG A 26 16.42 12.11 -23.67
N VAL A 27 16.50 12.07 -22.34
CA VAL A 27 15.32 12.00 -21.47
C VAL A 27 15.15 13.28 -20.68
N LEU A 28 13.92 13.80 -20.70
CA LEU A 28 13.43 14.83 -19.79
C LEU A 28 12.34 14.22 -18.90
N LEU A 29 12.53 14.23 -17.58
CA LEU A 29 11.52 13.85 -16.60
C LEU A 29 10.87 15.10 -16.03
N LEU A 30 9.54 15.15 -16.05
CA LEU A 30 8.75 16.25 -15.50
C LEU A 30 8.02 15.79 -14.23
N GLU A 31 8.25 16.49 -13.13
CA GLU A 31 7.57 16.30 -11.86
C GLU A 31 6.87 17.61 -11.48
N LYS A 32 5.56 17.53 -11.21
CA LYS A 32 4.78 18.72 -10.84
C LYS A 32 4.96 19.08 -9.36
N ALA A 33 5.32 18.10 -8.53
CA ALA A 33 5.69 18.34 -7.15
C ALA A 33 7.00 19.15 -7.08
N PRO A 34 7.22 19.94 -6.03
CA PRO A 34 8.54 20.49 -5.74
C PRO A 34 9.52 19.36 -5.41
N ALA A 35 10.83 19.61 -5.56
CA ALA A 35 11.88 18.60 -5.34
C ALA A 35 11.81 17.95 -3.94
N ALA A 36 11.45 18.72 -2.90
CA ALA A 36 11.30 18.23 -1.53
C ALA A 36 10.16 17.19 -1.36
N GLU A 37 9.19 17.18 -2.28
CA GLU A 37 8.04 16.26 -2.29
C GLU A 37 8.16 15.18 -3.39
N ARG A 38 9.34 14.99 -3.99
CA ARG A 38 9.57 14.00 -5.07
C ARG A 38 9.25 12.56 -4.64
N GLY A 39 9.02 11.70 -5.62
CA GLY A 39 8.78 10.26 -5.45
C GLY A 39 7.32 9.82 -5.61
N GLY A 40 6.37 10.76 -5.64
CA GLY A 40 4.94 10.45 -5.68
C GLY A 40 4.53 9.47 -4.58
N ASN A 41 3.64 8.53 -4.88
CA ASN A 41 3.27 7.47 -3.93
C ASN A 41 4.35 6.43 -3.69
N SER A 42 5.34 6.32 -4.58
CA SER A 42 6.48 5.43 -4.36
C SER A 42 7.30 5.82 -3.14
N PHE A 43 7.21 7.08 -2.68
CA PHE A 43 7.81 7.49 -1.41
C PHE A 43 7.10 6.87 -0.20
N PHE A 44 5.78 6.67 -0.27
CA PHE A 44 4.94 6.26 0.87
C PHE A 44 4.70 4.75 0.97
N THR A 45 5.38 3.94 0.15
CA THR A 45 5.31 2.48 0.28
C THR A 45 6.30 1.97 1.33
N ALA A 46 6.01 0.80 1.91
CA ALA A 46 6.98 0.01 2.66
C ALA A 46 8.19 -0.39 1.80
N GLY A 47 8.09 -0.34 0.47
CA GLY A 47 9.15 -0.75 -0.46
C GLY A 47 9.16 -2.24 -0.75
N ALA A 48 8.09 -2.96 -0.43
CA ALA A 48 7.95 -4.39 -0.65
C ALA A 48 7.75 -4.72 -2.14
N PHE A 49 8.40 -5.78 -2.63
CA PHE A 49 8.28 -6.25 -4.02
C PHE A 49 7.84 -7.70 -4.07
N ARG A 50 6.74 -7.96 -4.77
CA ARG A 50 6.28 -9.31 -5.11
C ARG A 50 6.82 -9.69 -6.48
N PHE A 51 7.52 -10.81 -6.56
CA PHE A 51 8.06 -11.35 -7.81
C PHE A 51 8.27 -12.86 -7.69
N ALA A 52 8.35 -13.55 -8.83
CA ALA A 52 8.50 -15.00 -8.84
C ALA A 52 9.93 -15.45 -8.44
N HIS A 53 10.06 -16.50 -7.64
CA HIS A 53 11.34 -17.13 -7.27
C HIS A 53 11.13 -18.59 -6.82
N HIS A 54 12.17 -19.44 -6.91
CA HIS A 54 12.09 -20.85 -6.49
C HIS A 54 12.61 -21.11 -5.07
N GLY A 55 12.85 -20.06 -4.29
CA GLY A 55 13.19 -20.16 -2.87
C GLY A 55 14.39 -19.29 -2.49
N LEU A 56 14.98 -19.55 -1.34
CA LEU A 56 16.04 -18.72 -0.78
C LEU A 56 17.31 -18.70 -1.63
N ASP A 57 17.74 -19.83 -2.19
CA ASP A 57 18.98 -19.90 -3.00
C ASP A 57 18.92 -18.98 -4.22
N ASP A 58 17.77 -18.96 -4.88
CA ASP A 58 17.46 -18.07 -5.99
C ASP A 58 17.55 -16.59 -5.57
N LEU A 59 16.98 -16.27 -4.41
CA LEU A 59 17.01 -14.92 -3.87
C LEU A 59 18.43 -14.50 -3.52
N ARG A 60 19.22 -15.36 -2.85
CA ARG A 60 20.61 -15.08 -2.49
C ARG A 60 21.48 -14.83 -3.71
N ARG A 61 21.32 -15.61 -4.77
CA ARG A 61 22.08 -15.43 -6.01
C ARG A 61 21.77 -14.10 -6.70
N ASP A 62 20.48 -13.77 -6.81
CA ASP A 62 20.04 -12.75 -7.76
C ASP A 62 19.78 -11.38 -7.11
N VAL A 63 19.21 -11.37 -5.90
CA VAL A 63 18.57 -10.19 -5.29
C VAL A 63 19.14 -9.86 -3.90
N LEU A 64 19.51 -10.87 -3.13
CA LEU A 64 20.01 -10.78 -1.74
C LEU A 64 21.46 -11.34 -1.62
N PRO A 65 22.42 -10.88 -2.45
CA PRO A 65 23.79 -11.42 -2.43
C PRO A 65 24.53 -11.14 -1.12
N ASP A 66 24.08 -10.14 -0.36
CA ASP A 66 24.69 -9.72 0.90
C ASP A 66 24.20 -10.54 2.10
N LEU A 67 23.27 -11.49 1.90
CA LEU A 67 22.73 -12.34 2.96
C LEU A 67 23.76 -13.40 3.37
N SER A 68 24.24 -13.31 4.62
CA SER A 68 25.22 -14.24 5.17
C SER A 68 24.66 -15.66 5.35
N GLU A 69 25.54 -16.65 5.44
CA GLU A 69 25.17 -18.04 5.75
C GLU A 69 24.43 -18.18 7.09
N ALA A 70 24.79 -17.36 8.09
CA ALA A 70 24.13 -17.37 9.39
C ALA A 70 22.70 -16.84 9.29
N GLU A 71 22.49 -15.73 8.58
CA GLU A 71 21.15 -15.17 8.35
C GLU A 71 20.30 -16.10 7.49
N ALA A 72 20.87 -16.71 6.46
CA ALA A 72 20.18 -17.69 5.60
C ALA A 72 19.66 -18.90 6.40
N ARG A 73 20.45 -19.43 7.35
CA ARG A 73 20.02 -20.51 8.24
C ARG A 73 18.90 -20.09 9.21
N ALA A 74 18.86 -18.81 9.57
CA ALA A 74 17.88 -18.25 10.51
C ALA A 74 16.54 -17.89 9.85
N ILE A 75 16.37 -18.08 8.53
CA ILE A 75 15.14 -17.73 7.82
C ILE A 75 14.53 -18.91 7.07
N ASP A 76 13.24 -18.83 6.85
CA ASP A 76 12.46 -19.77 6.04
C ASP A 76 11.62 -18.97 5.03
N ILE A 77 11.92 -19.16 3.75
CA ILE A 77 11.23 -18.50 2.63
C ILE A 77 10.77 -19.59 1.65
N ASP A 78 9.47 -19.81 1.62
CA ASP A 78 8.83 -20.72 0.68
C ASP A 78 9.01 -20.23 -0.77
N ALA A 79 9.07 -21.17 -1.72
CA ALA A 79 9.05 -20.84 -3.14
C ALA A 79 7.75 -20.10 -3.53
N TYR A 80 7.90 -19.14 -4.43
CA TYR A 80 6.80 -18.39 -5.02
C TYR A 80 6.95 -18.40 -6.54
N PRO A 81 6.72 -19.56 -7.21
CA PRO A 81 6.90 -19.69 -8.64
C PRO A 81 5.83 -18.90 -9.42
N GLU A 82 6.07 -18.68 -10.72
CA GLU A 82 5.14 -17.98 -11.61
C GLU A 82 3.70 -18.53 -11.53
N ALA A 83 3.53 -19.85 -11.53
CA ALA A 83 2.22 -20.49 -11.43
C ALA A 83 1.44 -20.04 -10.18
N ARG A 84 2.10 -20.04 -9.02
CA ARG A 84 1.48 -19.56 -7.76
C ARG A 84 1.14 -18.08 -7.84
N PHE A 85 1.97 -17.27 -8.50
CA PHE A 85 1.68 -15.85 -8.69
C PHE A 85 0.48 -15.65 -9.62
N PHE A 86 0.37 -16.40 -10.72
CA PHE A 86 -0.83 -16.40 -11.56
C PHE A 86 -2.08 -16.78 -10.78
N ASP A 87 -2.02 -17.86 -9.98
CA ASP A 87 -3.16 -18.32 -9.18
C ASP A 87 -3.61 -17.25 -8.16
N ASP A 88 -2.67 -16.64 -7.45
CA ASP A 88 -2.99 -15.56 -6.50
C ASP A 88 -3.58 -14.33 -7.22
N LEU A 89 -3.05 -13.94 -8.38
CA LEU A 89 -3.56 -12.81 -9.16
C LEU A 89 -4.97 -13.08 -9.69
N ALA A 90 -5.20 -14.28 -10.24
CA ALA A 90 -6.48 -14.72 -10.76
C ALA A 90 -7.54 -14.77 -9.65
N ARG A 91 -7.20 -15.36 -8.50
CA ARG A 91 -8.09 -15.46 -7.34
C ARG A 91 -8.46 -14.08 -6.79
N LEU A 92 -7.49 -13.18 -6.63
CA LEU A 92 -7.73 -11.86 -6.02
C LEU A 92 -8.46 -10.88 -6.94
N THR A 93 -8.29 -11.03 -8.26
CA THR A 93 -8.94 -10.17 -9.24
C THR A 93 -10.18 -10.82 -9.84
N GLU A 94 -10.58 -11.99 -9.36
CA GLU A 94 -11.71 -12.77 -9.89
C GLU A 94 -11.61 -12.99 -11.40
N ASN A 95 -10.38 -13.24 -11.88
CA ASN A 95 -10.01 -13.37 -13.29
C ASN A 95 -10.28 -12.13 -14.17
N LEU A 96 -10.42 -10.94 -13.57
CA LEU A 96 -10.67 -9.69 -14.30
C LEU A 96 -9.39 -9.00 -14.82
N THR A 97 -8.20 -9.54 -14.51
CA THR A 97 -6.94 -8.97 -15.00
C THR A 97 -6.74 -9.31 -16.47
N ASP A 98 -6.29 -8.33 -17.25
CA ASP A 98 -5.89 -8.54 -18.64
C ASP A 98 -4.81 -9.63 -18.75
N PRO A 99 -5.02 -10.69 -19.55
CA PRO A 99 -4.15 -11.85 -19.56
C PRO A 99 -2.74 -11.53 -20.08
N ASP A 100 -2.60 -10.64 -21.06
CA ASP A 100 -1.29 -10.28 -21.63
C ASP A 100 -0.48 -9.43 -20.64
N LEU A 101 -1.15 -8.51 -19.93
CA LEU A 101 -0.52 -7.75 -18.86
C LEU A 101 -0.18 -8.62 -17.64
N ALA A 102 -1.02 -9.59 -17.29
CA ALA A 102 -0.75 -10.56 -16.24
C ALA A 102 0.49 -11.41 -16.57
N ASP A 103 0.55 -11.95 -17.80
CA ASP A 103 1.68 -12.72 -18.28
C ASP A 103 2.98 -11.90 -18.25
N THR A 104 2.92 -10.67 -18.78
CA THR A 104 4.04 -9.73 -18.77
C THR A 104 4.50 -9.45 -17.34
N LEU A 105 3.59 -9.11 -16.43
CA LEU A 105 3.92 -8.81 -15.03
C LEU A 105 4.61 -10.00 -14.36
N VAL A 106 4.00 -11.18 -14.44
CA VAL A 106 4.48 -12.37 -13.72
C VAL A 106 5.82 -12.84 -14.27
N ARG A 107 5.94 -13.04 -15.59
CA ARG A 107 7.16 -13.55 -16.22
C ARG A 107 8.33 -12.58 -16.20
N ARG A 108 8.04 -11.27 -16.24
CA ARG A 108 9.10 -10.24 -16.15
C ARG A 108 9.41 -9.81 -14.72
N SER A 109 8.65 -10.26 -13.72
CA SER A 109 8.81 -9.81 -12.33
C SER A 109 10.24 -9.97 -11.81
N ARG A 110 10.81 -11.19 -11.85
CA ARG A 110 12.18 -11.45 -11.39
C ARG A 110 13.25 -10.75 -12.24
N PRO A 111 13.24 -10.86 -13.58
CA PRO A 111 14.17 -10.11 -14.42
C PRO A 111 14.16 -8.59 -14.13
N THR A 112 12.99 -8.00 -13.88
CA THR A 112 12.88 -6.58 -13.53
C THR A 112 13.56 -6.26 -12.19
N ILE A 113 13.37 -7.07 -11.15
CA ILE A 113 14.05 -6.85 -9.85
C ILE A 113 15.57 -7.00 -9.98
N VAL A 114 16.03 -7.99 -10.74
CA VAL A 114 17.47 -8.16 -11.03
C VAL A 114 18.02 -6.96 -11.80
N TRP A 115 17.29 -6.47 -12.79
CA TRP A 115 17.66 -5.25 -13.52
C TRP A 115 17.69 -4.03 -12.59
N MET A 116 16.70 -3.85 -11.72
CA MET A 116 16.65 -2.77 -10.73
C MET A 116 17.89 -2.81 -9.83
N ARG A 117 18.31 -4.00 -9.38
CA ARG A 117 19.56 -4.17 -8.62
C ARG A 117 20.79 -3.77 -9.45
N ALA A 118 20.85 -4.15 -10.72
CA ALA A 118 21.93 -3.72 -11.62
C ALA A 118 21.95 -2.20 -11.86
N GLN A 119 20.83 -1.51 -11.60
CA GLN A 119 20.75 -0.04 -11.59
C GLN A 119 21.15 0.60 -10.25
N GLY A 120 21.62 -0.19 -9.28
CA GLY A 120 22.12 0.29 -7.99
C GLY A 120 21.15 0.18 -6.82
N LEU A 121 19.96 -0.39 -7.02
CA LEU A 121 19.03 -0.62 -5.91
C LEU A 121 19.50 -1.80 -5.06
N ARG A 122 19.33 -1.68 -3.74
CA ARG A 122 19.60 -2.76 -2.79
C ARG A 122 18.31 -3.23 -2.16
N PHE A 123 18.25 -4.52 -1.90
CA PHE A 123 17.09 -5.20 -1.33
C PHE A 123 17.50 -5.98 -0.09
N ILE A 124 16.56 -6.14 0.85
CA ILE A 124 16.74 -6.87 2.11
C ILE A 124 15.51 -7.75 2.39
N PRO A 125 15.65 -8.80 3.21
CA PRO A 125 14.50 -9.54 3.70
C PRO A 125 13.60 -8.65 4.57
N MET A 126 12.29 -8.76 4.37
CA MET A 126 11.24 -7.92 4.97
C MET A 126 10.80 -8.41 6.37
N PHE A 127 11.75 -8.48 7.31
CA PHE A 127 11.53 -9.05 8.65
C PHE A 127 10.42 -8.36 9.45
N GLY A 128 10.38 -7.02 9.43
CA GLY A 128 9.49 -6.24 10.31
C GLY A 128 8.00 -6.32 9.97
N ARG A 129 7.62 -6.94 8.84
CA ARG A 129 6.27 -6.81 8.28
C ARG A 129 5.64 -8.09 7.74
N GLN A 130 6.46 -9.02 7.22
CA GLN A 130 6.00 -10.26 6.58
C GLN A 130 6.76 -11.49 7.10
N ALA A 131 7.22 -11.45 8.36
CA ALA A 131 7.80 -12.59 9.03
C ALA A 131 7.35 -12.66 10.50
N TYR A 132 7.24 -13.88 11.02
CA TYR A 132 7.09 -14.13 12.45
C TYR A 132 8.28 -14.97 12.93
N ARG A 133 8.75 -14.70 14.15
CA ARG A 133 9.77 -15.54 14.79
C ARG A 133 9.09 -16.78 15.38
N LEU A 134 9.49 -17.95 14.90
CA LEU A 134 9.02 -19.26 15.36
C LEU A 134 10.26 -20.04 15.85
N GLY A 135 10.45 -20.08 17.16
CA GLY A 135 11.67 -20.63 17.77
C GLY A 135 12.92 -19.80 17.42
N ASP A 136 13.90 -20.45 16.80
CA ASP A 136 15.17 -19.87 16.37
C ASP A 136 15.13 -19.29 14.95
N ARG A 137 14.04 -19.50 14.21
CA ARG A 137 13.90 -19.07 12.80
C ARG A 137 12.82 -18.01 12.60
N HIS A 138 13.00 -17.21 11.56
CA HIS A 138 11.96 -16.31 11.04
C HIS A 138 11.29 -16.96 9.83
N ARG A 139 9.98 -17.19 9.91
CA ARG A 139 9.20 -17.71 8.78
C ARG A 139 8.51 -16.57 8.06
N PHE A 140 8.83 -16.42 6.77
CA PHE A 140 8.19 -15.46 5.88
C PHE A 140 6.87 -16.01 5.35
N TRP A 141 5.93 -15.12 5.03
CA TRP A 141 4.60 -15.51 4.57
C TRP A 141 4.08 -14.61 3.44
N GLY A 142 3.03 -15.09 2.76
CA GLY A 142 2.28 -14.30 1.78
C GLY A 142 3.00 -13.98 0.47
N GLY A 143 4.14 -14.61 0.14
CA GLY A 143 4.88 -14.40 -1.12
C GLY A 143 5.49 -13.00 -1.26
N LEU A 144 5.73 -12.31 -0.15
CA LEU A 144 6.26 -10.95 -0.11
C LEU A 144 7.41 -10.87 0.90
N ALA A 145 8.56 -11.45 0.52
CA ALA A 145 9.69 -11.64 1.43
C ALA A 145 10.77 -10.55 1.34
N VAL A 146 10.72 -9.69 0.31
CA VAL A 146 11.80 -8.77 -0.03
C VAL A 146 11.29 -7.33 -0.11
N GLU A 147 12.05 -6.41 0.45
CA GLU A 147 11.82 -4.97 0.36
C GLU A 147 13.08 -4.19 -0.05
N ALA A 148 12.90 -3.01 -0.62
CA ALA A 148 13.99 -2.09 -0.90
C ALA A 148 14.59 -1.55 0.39
N VAL A 149 15.91 -1.41 0.44
CA VAL A 149 16.61 -0.79 1.58
C VAL A 149 16.08 0.63 1.79
N GLY A 150 15.68 0.94 3.02
CA GLY A 150 15.09 2.24 3.37
C GLY A 150 13.66 2.44 2.87
N GLY A 151 12.97 1.36 2.46
CA GLY A 151 11.58 1.37 2.01
C GLY A 151 11.33 2.27 0.80
N GLY A 152 10.14 2.87 0.73
CA GLY A 152 9.78 3.84 -0.30
C GLY A 152 10.75 5.02 -0.43
N PRO A 153 11.17 5.67 0.67
CA PRO A 153 12.16 6.76 0.61
C PRO A 153 13.50 6.32 0.00
N GLY A 154 14.05 5.19 0.45
CA GLY A 154 15.31 4.66 -0.08
C GLY A 154 15.21 4.21 -1.54
N LEU A 155 14.08 3.61 -1.93
CA LEU A 155 13.77 3.27 -3.32
C LEU A 155 13.80 4.51 -4.23
N VAL A 156 13.07 5.56 -3.85
CA VAL A 156 13.00 6.81 -4.62
C VAL A 156 14.37 7.46 -4.71
N GLU A 157 15.10 7.54 -3.59
CA GLU A 157 16.42 8.16 -3.54
C GLU A 157 17.42 7.46 -4.47
N ALA A 158 17.54 6.13 -4.37
CA ALA A 158 18.46 5.36 -5.21
C ALA A 158 18.15 5.51 -6.71
N LEU A 159 16.87 5.53 -7.09
CA LEU A 159 16.45 5.70 -8.48
C LEU A 159 16.72 7.10 -9.01
N TYR A 160 16.51 8.15 -8.20
CA TYR A 160 16.85 9.51 -8.59
C TYR A 160 18.36 9.68 -8.77
N GLN A 161 19.15 9.21 -7.82
CA GLN A 161 20.62 9.22 -7.93
C GLN A 161 21.09 8.53 -9.20
N ARG A 162 20.51 7.35 -9.52
CA ARG A 162 20.84 6.63 -10.74
C ARG A 162 20.43 7.39 -12.00
N ALA A 163 19.22 7.97 -12.03
CA ALA A 163 18.73 8.76 -13.14
C ALA A 163 19.64 9.97 -13.42
N GLU A 164 20.04 10.69 -12.36
CA GLU A 164 20.95 11.84 -12.42
C GLU A 164 22.34 11.43 -12.93
N GLN A 165 22.92 10.32 -12.45
CA GLN A 165 24.19 9.77 -12.93
C GLN A 165 24.17 9.43 -14.43
N LEU A 166 23.02 8.98 -14.95
CA LEU A 166 22.83 8.69 -16.38
C LEU A 166 22.50 9.94 -17.22
N GLY A 167 22.43 11.12 -16.60
CA GLY A 167 22.13 12.39 -17.25
C GLY A 167 20.66 12.52 -17.66
N VAL A 168 19.73 11.96 -16.89
CA VAL A 168 18.30 12.32 -17.00
C VAL A 168 18.14 13.77 -16.54
N GLU A 169 17.59 14.62 -17.41
CA GLU A 169 17.20 15.98 -17.02
C GLU A 169 15.89 15.91 -16.23
N VAL A 170 15.88 16.36 -14.97
CA VAL A 170 14.67 16.41 -14.13
C VAL A 170 14.24 17.86 -13.95
N ARG A 171 12.96 18.15 -14.20
CA ARG A 171 12.35 19.46 -13.91
C ARG A 171 11.21 19.30 -12.90
N TYR A 172 11.37 19.94 -11.75
CA TYR A 172 10.39 19.99 -10.67
C TYR A 172 9.47 21.21 -10.78
N GLY A 173 8.29 21.17 -10.17
CA GLY A 173 7.31 22.25 -10.28
C GLY A 173 6.72 22.43 -11.68
N VAL A 174 6.90 21.45 -12.57
CA VAL A 174 6.43 21.49 -13.96
C VAL A 174 5.29 20.49 -14.16
N LYS A 175 4.08 21.00 -14.32
CA LYS A 175 2.89 20.20 -14.60
C LYS A 175 2.76 19.91 -16.09
N ALA A 176 2.65 18.64 -16.48
CA ALA A 176 2.20 18.29 -17.82
C ALA A 176 0.71 18.64 -17.98
N ALA A 177 0.37 19.38 -19.05
CA ALA A 177 -0.94 19.99 -19.24
C ALA A 177 -1.72 19.40 -20.42
N GLY A 178 -1.05 18.95 -21.49
CA GLY A 178 -1.70 18.30 -22.62
C GLY A 178 -0.72 17.68 -23.62
N LEU A 179 -1.15 16.60 -24.27
CA LEU A 179 -0.42 15.99 -25.38
C LEU A 179 -0.70 16.79 -26.66
N ARG A 180 0.32 16.99 -27.50
CA ARG A 180 0.17 17.68 -28.80
C ARG A 180 0.43 16.69 -29.91
N LEU A 181 -0.58 16.50 -30.74
CA LEU A 181 -0.53 15.62 -31.91
C LEU A 181 -0.22 16.41 -33.18
N ASP A 182 0.35 15.75 -34.18
CA ASP A 182 0.36 16.22 -35.56
C ASP A 182 -0.93 15.82 -36.29
N ARG A 183 -1.02 16.15 -37.60
CA ARG A 183 -2.20 15.85 -38.42
C ARG A 183 -2.46 14.35 -38.63
N ARG A 184 -1.48 13.49 -38.36
CA ARG A 184 -1.58 12.03 -38.49
C ARG A 184 -1.85 11.36 -37.14
N GLY A 185 -1.94 12.13 -36.06
CA GLY A 185 -2.17 11.62 -34.70
C GLY A 185 -0.89 11.24 -33.95
N ALA A 186 0.30 11.52 -34.50
CA ALA A 186 1.56 11.23 -33.80
C ALA A 186 1.91 12.34 -32.80
N ILE A 187 2.53 11.97 -31.68
CA ILE A 187 3.01 12.93 -30.67
C ILE A 187 4.12 13.81 -31.27
N ARG A 188 3.94 15.14 -31.18
CA ARG A 188 4.95 16.13 -31.59
C ARG A 188 5.51 16.95 -30.42
N ALA A 189 4.73 17.14 -29.37
CA ALA A 189 5.11 17.94 -28.21
C ALA A 189 4.26 17.60 -26.99
N LEU A 190 4.72 18.05 -25.83
CA LEU A 190 3.97 18.06 -24.58
C LEU A 190 3.80 19.52 -24.13
N ALA A 191 2.57 19.95 -23.91
CA ALA A 191 2.31 21.22 -23.25
C ALA A 191 2.53 21.07 -21.74
N THR A 192 3.22 22.04 -21.15
CA THR A 192 3.58 22.06 -19.74
C THR A 192 3.18 23.39 -19.10
N ARG A 193 3.06 23.41 -17.78
CA ARG A 193 2.81 24.62 -16.99
C ARG A 193 3.73 24.65 -15.77
N ASP A 194 4.41 25.76 -15.56
CA ASP A 194 5.20 26.05 -14.36
C ASP A 194 4.80 27.40 -13.77
N ALA A 195 5.66 28.03 -12.95
CA ALA A 195 5.41 29.32 -12.33
C ALA A 195 5.40 30.49 -13.35
N ASP A 196 6.11 30.34 -14.48
CA ASP A 196 6.25 31.38 -15.50
C ASP A 196 5.15 31.30 -16.57
N GLY A 197 4.39 30.21 -16.60
CA GLY A 197 3.20 30.06 -17.43
C GLY A 197 3.16 28.74 -18.21
N PHE A 198 2.58 28.80 -19.40
CA PHE A 198 2.45 27.64 -20.30
C PHE A 198 3.58 27.59 -21.32
N HIS A 199 4.12 26.39 -21.53
CA HIS A 199 5.21 26.13 -22.46
C HIS A 199 4.92 24.89 -23.31
N GLU A 200 5.67 24.70 -24.40
CA GLU A 200 5.68 23.45 -25.16
C GLU A 200 7.07 22.83 -25.18
N VAL A 201 7.14 21.52 -24.92
CA VAL A 201 8.36 20.72 -25.07
C VAL A 201 8.23 19.82 -26.29
N ALA A 202 8.97 20.14 -27.35
CA ALA A 202 9.07 19.27 -28.52
C ALA A 202 9.67 17.91 -28.13
N CYS A 203 9.00 16.82 -28.53
CA CYS A 203 9.40 15.45 -28.23
C CYS A 203 8.83 14.48 -29.27
N ARG A 204 9.44 13.28 -29.36
CA ARG A 204 8.97 12.21 -30.27
C ARG A 204 8.21 11.10 -29.56
N GLY A 205 8.20 11.13 -28.24
CA GLY A 205 7.54 10.13 -27.41
C GLY A 205 7.34 10.67 -26.00
N VAL A 206 6.23 10.29 -25.40
CA VAL A 206 5.86 10.62 -24.03
C VAL A 206 5.55 9.33 -23.29
N VAL A 207 6.13 9.15 -22.10
CA VAL A 207 5.76 8.08 -21.17
C VAL A 207 4.95 8.69 -20.04
N LEU A 208 3.67 8.35 -19.96
CA LEU A 208 2.81 8.74 -18.85
C LEU A 208 2.99 7.73 -17.71
N ALA A 209 3.77 8.10 -16.70
CA ALA A 209 4.06 7.29 -15.52
C ALA A 209 3.74 8.08 -14.23
N CYS A 210 2.61 8.78 -14.24
CA CYS A 210 2.25 9.81 -13.26
C CYS A 210 1.14 9.38 -12.28
N GLY A 211 0.95 8.07 -12.08
CA GLY A 211 0.01 7.54 -11.10
C GLY A 211 -1.47 7.59 -11.50
N GLY A 212 -2.32 7.26 -10.52
CA GLY A 212 -3.78 7.30 -10.61
C GLY A 212 -4.39 8.68 -10.32
N PHE A 213 -5.45 8.71 -9.50
CA PHE A 213 -6.23 9.91 -9.22
C PHE A 213 -6.69 10.04 -7.76
N GLU A 214 -6.13 9.28 -6.82
CA GLU A 214 -6.63 9.22 -5.45
C GLU A 214 -6.51 10.54 -4.67
N ALA A 215 -5.71 11.51 -5.12
CA ALA A 215 -5.70 12.86 -4.55
C ALA A 215 -6.68 13.84 -5.24
N ASN A 216 -7.48 13.38 -6.22
CA ASN A 216 -8.52 14.17 -6.87
C ASN A 216 -9.89 13.91 -6.21
N PRO A 217 -10.41 14.84 -5.38
CA PRO A 217 -11.69 14.63 -4.70
C PRO A 217 -12.87 14.51 -5.67
N GLU A 218 -12.87 15.23 -6.80
CA GLU A 218 -13.95 15.15 -7.80
C GLU A 218 -13.98 13.78 -8.46
N TRP A 219 -12.83 13.23 -8.88
CA TRP A 219 -12.79 11.90 -9.48
C TRP A 219 -13.09 10.79 -8.48
N ARG A 220 -12.70 10.96 -7.21
CA ARG A 220 -13.08 10.02 -6.15
C ARG A 220 -14.59 9.98 -5.96
N ALA A 221 -15.24 11.13 -5.77
CA ALA A 221 -16.70 11.20 -5.65
C ALA A 221 -17.39 10.62 -6.90
N ARG A 222 -16.91 11.00 -8.09
CA ARG A 222 -17.49 10.58 -9.38
C ARG A 222 -17.39 9.08 -9.64
N TYR A 223 -16.25 8.45 -9.36
CA TYR A 223 -16.01 7.06 -9.74
C TYR A 223 -16.19 6.08 -8.58
N LEU A 224 -15.78 6.44 -7.36
CA LEU A 224 -15.85 5.55 -6.19
C LEU A 224 -17.19 5.69 -5.44
N GLY A 225 -17.88 6.82 -5.62
CA GLY A 225 -19.18 7.12 -5.04
C GLY A 225 -19.14 8.19 -3.94
N PRO A 226 -20.28 8.48 -3.30
CA PRO A 226 -20.38 9.47 -2.23
C PRO A 226 -19.41 9.22 -1.07
N ASP A 227 -19.03 10.30 -0.38
CA ASP A 227 -18.11 10.35 0.78
C ASP A 227 -16.64 9.99 0.50
N TRP A 228 -16.30 9.47 -0.68
CA TRP A 228 -14.91 9.15 -1.03
C TRP A 228 -14.01 10.37 -1.15
N GLU A 229 -14.56 11.55 -1.40
CA GLU A 229 -13.85 12.83 -1.34
C GLU A 229 -13.38 13.19 0.08
N LEU A 230 -14.03 12.65 1.11
CA LEU A 230 -13.73 12.89 2.52
C LEU A 230 -12.66 11.92 3.06
N ALA A 231 -12.42 10.79 2.39
CA ALA A 231 -11.41 9.83 2.80
C ALA A 231 -10.01 10.47 2.81
N ARG A 232 -9.19 10.14 3.82
CA ARG A 232 -7.78 10.58 3.86
C ARG A 232 -6.99 9.87 2.76
N VAL A 233 -5.99 10.55 2.19
CA VAL A 233 -5.16 10.00 1.11
C VAL A 233 -3.84 9.50 1.68
N ARG A 234 -3.64 8.18 1.61
CA ARG A 234 -2.35 7.55 1.88
C ARG A 234 -1.38 7.80 0.72
N GLY A 235 -0.82 9.00 0.67
CA GLY A 235 0.16 9.34 -0.36
C GLY A 235 0.26 10.82 -0.70
N THR A 236 0.80 11.10 -1.87
CA THR A 236 1.05 12.47 -2.31
C THR A 236 -0.24 13.20 -2.66
N ARG A 237 -0.33 14.49 -2.29
CA ARG A 237 -1.39 15.41 -2.76
C ARG A 237 -1.37 15.67 -4.26
N HIS A 238 -0.28 15.29 -4.92
CA HIS A 238 -0.07 15.56 -6.35
C HIS A 238 -0.66 14.48 -7.27
N ASN A 239 -1.17 13.34 -6.78
CA ASN A 239 -1.64 12.30 -7.69
C ASN A 239 -3.12 12.49 -8.09
N THR A 240 -3.37 13.37 -9.06
CA THR A 240 -4.71 13.91 -9.36
C THR A 240 -5.27 13.47 -10.72
N GLY A 241 -4.72 12.43 -11.36
CA GLY A 241 -5.24 11.90 -12.63
C GLY A 241 -4.85 12.70 -13.87
N ASP A 242 -3.89 13.61 -13.79
CA ASP A 242 -3.56 14.52 -14.90
C ASP A 242 -3.14 13.78 -16.18
N GLY A 243 -2.32 12.71 -16.07
CA GLY A 243 -1.93 11.93 -17.25
C GLY A 243 -3.07 11.14 -17.86
N ILE A 244 -3.93 10.57 -17.02
CA ILE A 244 -5.15 9.89 -17.46
C ILE A 244 -6.03 10.88 -18.24
N ARG A 245 -6.29 12.07 -17.68
CA ARG A 245 -7.04 13.13 -18.35
C ARG A 245 -6.44 13.49 -19.70
N MET A 246 -5.12 13.74 -19.76
CA MET A 246 -4.43 14.08 -21.02
C MET A 246 -4.55 12.97 -22.07
N ALA A 247 -4.54 11.71 -21.66
CA ALA A 247 -4.72 10.58 -22.58
C ALA A 247 -6.17 10.52 -23.11
N LEU A 248 -7.16 10.70 -22.24
CA LEU A 248 -8.58 10.73 -22.64
C LEU A 248 -8.89 11.91 -23.59
N GLU A 249 -8.28 13.07 -23.37
CA GLU A 249 -8.44 14.26 -24.20
C GLU A 249 -7.97 14.05 -25.65
N ILE A 250 -7.05 13.10 -25.89
CA ILE A 250 -6.65 12.69 -27.23
C ILE A 250 -7.32 11.39 -27.69
N HIS A 251 -8.42 11.02 -27.04
CA HIS A 251 -9.25 9.85 -27.35
C HIS A 251 -8.56 8.49 -27.12
N ALA A 252 -7.56 8.41 -26.24
CA ALA A 252 -7.07 7.12 -25.78
C ALA A 252 -8.21 6.34 -25.10
N GLN A 253 -8.31 5.04 -25.37
CA GLN A 253 -9.33 4.20 -24.78
C GLN A 253 -9.08 4.05 -23.26
N PRO A 254 -10.05 4.37 -22.39
CA PRO A 254 -9.95 4.03 -20.97
C PRO A 254 -9.98 2.52 -20.78
N TYR A 255 -9.30 2.03 -19.75
CA TYR A 255 -9.29 0.61 -19.39
C TYR A 255 -9.35 0.42 -17.87
N GLY A 256 -9.70 -0.79 -17.43
CA GLY A 256 -9.76 -1.18 -16.02
C GLY A 256 -11.03 -0.73 -15.29
N HIS A 257 -11.06 -0.99 -13.98
CA HIS A 257 -12.23 -0.74 -13.13
C HIS A 257 -12.00 0.51 -12.25
N TRP A 258 -12.71 1.59 -12.56
CA TRP A 258 -12.49 2.91 -11.95
C TRP A 258 -13.26 3.13 -10.65
N SER A 259 -14.26 2.28 -10.38
CA SER A 259 -15.13 2.31 -9.20
C SER A 259 -14.61 1.42 -8.05
N ALA A 260 -13.39 0.92 -8.17
CA ALA A 260 -12.72 0.17 -7.12
C ALA A 260 -11.41 0.87 -6.72
N CYS A 261 -11.09 0.80 -5.43
CA CYS A 261 -9.83 1.30 -4.91
C CYS A 261 -9.35 0.45 -3.75
N HIS A 262 -8.08 0.67 -3.39
CA HIS A 262 -7.45 0.10 -2.23
C HIS A 262 -7.55 1.09 -1.06
N ALA A 263 -8.42 0.81 -0.09
CA ALA A 263 -8.62 1.63 1.11
C ALA A 263 -8.29 0.84 2.36
N VAL A 264 -7.56 1.43 3.30
CA VAL A 264 -7.08 0.73 4.50
C VAL A 264 -7.51 1.50 5.73
N ALA A 265 -7.64 0.80 6.86
CA ALA A 265 -7.80 1.47 8.16
C ALA A 265 -6.59 2.37 8.42
N TRP A 266 -6.84 3.66 8.56
CA TRP A 266 -5.83 4.69 8.74
C TRP A 266 -6.05 5.39 10.08
N ASP A 267 -4.98 5.85 10.75
CA ASP A 267 -5.14 6.55 12.04
C ASP A 267 -6.06 7.76 11.91
N LEU A 268 -7.00 7.92 12.86
CA LEU A 268 -7.99 8.99 12.83
C LEU A 268 -7.35 10.39 12.78
N ASN A 269 -6.21 10.60 13.44
CA ASN A 269 -5.49 11.88 13.47
C ASN A 269 -4.45 12.07 12.37
N ALA A 270 -4.30 11.11 11.45
CA ALA A 270 -3.35 11.27 10.36
C ALA A 270 -3.68 12.50 9.49
N PRO A 271 -2.71 13.16 8.84
CA PRO A 271 -3.00 14.30 7.97
C PRO A 271 -3.88 13.93 6.76
N PRO A 272 -4.47 14.91 6.06
CA PRO A 272 -5.31 14.66 4.88
C PRO A 272 -4.58 13.93 3.73
N PHE A 273 -3.25 14.09 3.66
CA PHE A 273 -2.35 13.43 2.73
C PHE A 273 -1.21 12.76 3.51
N GLY A 274 -0.38 11.96 2.84
CA GLY A 274 0.73 11.26 3.47
C GLY A 274 1.74 12.20 4.15
N ASP A 275 2.14 11.85 5.37
CA ASP A 275 3.24 12.51 6.09
C ASP A 275 4.56 11.83 5.73
N ARG A 276 5.52 12.59 5.22
CA ARG A 276 6.81 12.03 4.78
C ARG A 276 7.71 11.58 5.94
N ARG A 277 7.50 12.09 7.14
CA ARG A 277 8.25 11.70 8.36
C ARG A 277 7.71 10.41 8.96
N VAL A 278 6.39 10.24 8.95
CA VAL A 278 5.73 9.02 9.48
C VAL A 278 5.71 7.91 8.41
N GLY A 279 5.67 8.27 7.14
CA GLY A 279 5.64 7.34 6.02
C GLY A 279 4.33 6.54 6.00
N ASP A 280 4.44 5.23 6.09
CA ASP A 280 3.31 4.32 6.00
C ASP A 280 2.80 3.82 7.36
N LEU A 281 3.35 4.32 8.47
CA LEU A 281 3.08 3.84 9.83
C LEU A 281 1.75 4.30 10.43
N PHE A 282 0.98 5.12 9.71
CA PHE A 282 -0.39 5.46 10.13
C PHE A 282 -1.39 4.33 9.90
N GLN A 283 -1.04 3.30 9.12
CA GLN A 283 -1.86 2.09 8.94
C GLN A 283 -2.14 1.42 10.27
N LYS A 284 -3.31 0.78 10.41
CA LYS A 284 -3.65 0.01 11.62
C LYS A 284 -4.16 -1.36 11.22
N HIS A 285 -3.22 -2.29 11.05
CA HIS A 285 -3.47 -3.60 10.48
C HIS A 285 -3.33 -4.78 11.47
N SER A 286 -3.18 -4.53 12.76
CA SER A 286 -3.23 -5.57 13.80
C SER A 286 -4.67 -5.94 14.18
N TYR A 287 -5.70 -5.36 13.53
CA TYR A 287 -7.10 -5.63 13.81
C TYR A 287 -7.52 -7.12 13.88
N PRO A 288 -6.88 -8.09 13.18
CA PRO A 288 -7.26 -9.49 13.34
C PRO A 288 -7.10 -10.01 14.77
N LEU A 289 -6.18 -9.41 15.54
CA LEU A 289 -5.91 -9.76 16.94
C LEU A 289 -6.94 -9.20 17.93
N GLY A 290 -7.86 -8.35 17.47
CA GLY A 290 -8.80 -7.62 18.33
C GLY A 290 -10.22 -7.59 17.76
N LEU A 291 -10.97 -6.57 18.19
CA LEU A 291 -12.32 -6.23 17.69
C LEU A 291 -12.29 -4.88 16.97
N ILE A 292 -13.13 -4.70 15.96
CA ILE A 292 -13.40 -3.40 15.33
C ILE A 292 -14.85 -3.02 15.63
N VAL A 293 -15.05 -1.87 16.26
CA VAL A 293 -16.38 -1.31 16.55
C VAL A 293 -16.54 0.08 15.94
N ASN A 294 -17.76 0.48 15.59
CA ASN A 294 -18.08 1.87 15.24
C ASN A 294 -18.30 2.73 16.50
N ASN A 295 -18.64 4.02 16.34
CA ASN A 295 -18.93 4.93 17.46
C ASN A 295 -20.16 4.54 18.30
N ARG A 296 -21.05 3.68 17.80
CA ARG A 296 -22.16 3.08 18.56
C ARG A 296 -21.75 1.83 19.34
N GLY A 297 -20.47 1.45 19.31
CA GLY A 297 -19.96 0.25 19.96
C GLY A 297 -20.35 -1.05 19.26
N GLU A 298 -20.77 -1.01 17.99
CA GLU A 298 -21.23 -2.17 17.23
C GLU A 298 -20.12 -2.71 16.31
N ARG A 299 -19.99 -4.04 16.23
CA ARG A 299 -19.15 -4.69 15.22
C ARG A 299 -19.85 -4.69 13.86
N PHE A 300 -19.07 -4.55 12.78
CA PHE A 300 -19.60 -4.47 11.41
C PHE A 300 -18.78 -5.26 10.36
N VAL A 301 -17.67 -5.88 10.76
CA VAL A 301 -16.88 -6.79 9.92
C VAL A 301 -16.46 -8.04 10.71
N ASP A 302 -16.12 -9.12 10.00
CA ASP A 302 -15.46 -10.29 10.59
C ASP A 302 -13.95 -10.06 10.64
N GLU A 303 -13.42 -9.61 11.77
CA GLU A 303 -11.99 -9.30 11.92
C GLU A 303 -11.08 -10.51 11.67
N GLY A 304 -11.62 -11.74 11.71
CA GLY A 304 -10.91 -13.00 11.49
C GLY A 304 -11.25 -13.70 10.18
N ALA A 305 -11.81 -13.01 9.18
CA ALA A 305 -12.26 -13.65 7.94
C ALA A 305 -11.13 -14.30 7.11
N ASP A 306 -9.95 -13.67 7.07
CA ASP A 306 -8.75 -14.15 6.37
C ASP A 306 -7.50 -13.46 6.96
N LEU A 307 -6.31 -13.82 6.49
CA LEU A 307 -5.08 -13.09 6.76
C LEU A 307 -5.23 -11.63 6.32
N ARG A 308 -4.67 -10.72 7.13
CA ARG A 308 -4.69 -9.27 6.91
C ARG A 308 -4.49 -8.86 5.44
N ASN A 309 -3.52 -9.46 4.75
CA ASN A 309 -3.16 -9.11 3.35
C ASN A 309 -4.30 -9.28 2.35
N TYR A 310 -5.39 -9.97 2.74
CA TYR A 310 -6.54 -10.22 1.89
C TYR A 310 -7.79 -9.44 2.32
N THR A 311 -7.84 -8.93 3.56
CA THR A 311 -9.02 -8.24 4.12
C THR A 311 -8.85 -6.74 4.31
N TYR A 312 -7.62 -6.25 4.52
CA TYR A 312 -7.36 -4.86 4.90
C TYR A 312 -7.93 -3.81 3.92
N ALA A 313 -7.84 -4.08 2.62
CA ALA A 313 -8.35 -3.23 1.55
C ALA A 313 -9.90 -3.11 1.56
N ARG A 314 -10.57 -4.19 1.98
CA ARG A 314 -12.03 -4.24 2.12
C ARG A 314 -12.46 -3.49 3.37
N TYR A 315 -11.73 -3.62 4.47
CA TYR A 315 -12.15 -3.06 5.76
C TYR A 315 -12.00 -1.54 5.82
N GLY A 316 -11.01 -0.95 5.14
CA GLY A 316 -10.97 0.51 4.99
C GLY A 316 -12.23 1.08 4.32
N ARG A 317 -12.80 0.35 3.34
CA ARG A 317 -14.07 0.74 2.70
C ARG A 317 -15.26 0.62 3.64
N GLU A 318 -15.31 -0.44 4.45
CA GLU A 318 -16.41 -0.60 5.42
C GLU A 318 -16.34 0.43 6.56
N ILE A 319 -15.13 0.86 6.97
CA ILE A 319 -14.94 1.93 7.95
C ILE A 319 -15.48 3.26 7.42
N LEU A 320 -15.23 3.60 6.15
CA LEU A 320 -15.75 4.82 5.53
C LEU A 320 -17.29 4.90 5.55
N ARG A 321 -17.98 3.75 5.56
CA ARG A 321 -19.44 3.65 5.65
C ARG A 321 -20.00 3.76 7.07
N GLN A 322 -19.15 3.71 8.09
CA GLN A 322 -19.58 3.84 9.47
C GLN A 322 -19.94 5.30 9.79
N PRO A 323 -20.76 5.54 10.83
CA PRO A 323 -21.06 6.89 11.28
C PRO A 323 -19.77 7.66 11.53
N GLU A 324 -19.76 8.91 11.07
CA GLU A 324 -18.60 9.80 11.14
C GLU A 324 -17.35 9.34 10.39
N ARG A 325 -17.44 8.22 9.64
CA ARG A 325 -16.32 7.56 8.94
C ARG A 325 -15.20 7.14 9.90
N ALA A 326 -15.59 6.75 11.12
CA ALA A 326 -14.67 6.36 12.18
C ALA A 326 -15.01 4.97 12.72
N ALA A 327 -13.97 4.26 13.13
CA ALA A 327 -14.05 3.01 13.86
C ALA A 327 -12.93 2.91 14.90
N PHE A 328 -13.02 1.92 15.78
CA PHE A 328 -12.11 1.75 16.90
C PHE A 328 -11.67 0.31 16.97
N GLN A 329 -10.35 0.11 16.98
CA GLN A 329 -9.75 -1.20 17.13
C GLN A 329 -9.40 -1.43 18.59
N LEU A 330 -9.95 -2.49 19.18
CA LEU A 330 -9.88 -2.78 20.61
C LEU A 330 -9.03 -4.01 20.85
N PHE A 331 -8.13 -3.91 21.83
CA PHE A 331 -7.20 -4.97 22.23
C PHE A 331 -7.12 -5.06 23.75
N ASP A 332 -6.70 -6.22 24.23
CA ASP A 332 -6.38 -6.43 25.65
C ASP A 332 -4.98 -7.04 25.80
N GLN A 333 -4.54 -7.20 27.04
CA GLN A 333 -3.15 -7.55 27.36
C GLN A 333 -2.68 -8.88 26.77
N LYS A 334 -3.59 -9.77 26.35
CA LYS A 334 -3.22 -11.05 25.71
C LYS A 334 -2.49 -10.85 24.38
N VAL A 335 -2.76 -9.75 23.67
CA VAL A 335 -2.24 -9.53 22.30
C VAL A 335 -1.43 -8.24 22.13
N VAL A 336 -1.33 -7.37 23.14
CA VAL A 336 -0.60 -6.09 23.05
C VAL A 336 0.86 -6.26 22.61
N GLY A 337 1.53 -7.31 23.13
CA GLY A 337 2.90 -7.64 22.74
C GLY A 337 3.07 -8.00 21.26
N LEU A 338 1.99 -8.45 20.60
CA LEU A 338 1.96 -8.87 19.20
C LEU A 338 1.60 -7.73 18.24
N LEU A 339 1.17 -6.57 18.75
CA LEU A 339 0.81 -5.44 17.90
C LEU A 339 2.02 -4.96 17.09
N ARG A 340 1.74 -4.49 15.88
CA ARG A 340 2.76 -3.97 14.95
C ARG A 340 3.25 -2.58 15.37
N GLU A 341 4.42 -2.19 14.87
CA GLU A 341 5.05 -0.89 15.18
C GLU A 341 4.15 0.31 14.86
N GLU A 342 3.28 0.19 13.88
CA GLU A 342 2.27 1.19 13.49
C GLU A 342 1.29 1.58 14.63
N TYR A 343 1.22 0.81 15.72
CA TYR A 343 0.46 1.11 16.95
C TYR A 343 1.29 1.80 18.04
N ARG A 344 2.60 1.97 17.80
CA ARG A 344 3.59 2.49 18.76
C ARG A 344 4.16 3.85 18.36
N ILE A 345 3.77 4.39 17.21
CA ILE A 345 4.17 5.74 16.79
C ILE A 345 3.59 6.80 17.72
N ARG A 346 4.25 7.96 17.80
CA ARG A 346 3.83 9.06 18.66
C ARG A 346 2.48 9.65 18.25
N GLU A 347 2.19 9.63 16.96
CA GLU A 347 1.00 10.23 16.35
C GLU A 347 -0.26 9.37 16.49
N VAL A 348 -0.18 8.23 17.20
CA VAL A 348 -1.29 7.30 17.31
C VAL A 348 -2.46 7.86 18.14
N THR A 349 -3.68 7.74 17.61
CA THR A 349 -4.89 8.08 18.37
C THR A 349 -5.28 6.88 19.24
N LYS A 350 -4.92 6.90 20.53
CA LYS A 350 -5.17 5.79 21.46
C LYS A 350 -5.76 6.22 22.80
N ALA A 351 -6.48 5.30 23.43
CA ALA A 351 -6.87 5.37 24.83
C ALA A 351 -6.57 4.04 25.54
N GLU A 352 -6.38 4.11 26.85
CA GLU A 352 -6.17 2.97 27.73
C GLU A 352 -7.06 3.11 28.97
N ALA A 353 -7.68 2.02 29.41
CA ALA A 353 -8.50 2.01 30.63
C ALA A 353 -8.63 0.61 31.25
N SER A 354 -8.93 0.56 32.55
CA SER A 354 -9.13 -0.71 33.26
C SER A 354 -10.52 -1.32 33.05
N THR A 355 -11.45 -0.55 32.48
CA THR A 355 -12.83 -0.98 32.20
C THR A 355 -13.27 -0.57 30.79
N LEU A 356 -14.18 -1.34 30.19
CA LEU A 356 -14.71 -1.05 28.86
C LEU A 356 -15.51 0.26 28.83
N GLY A 357 -16.33 0.54 29.85
CA GLY A 357 -17.08 1.80 29.94
C GLY A 357 -16.21 3.05 30.12
N GLU A 358 -15.04 2.94 30.77
CA GLU A 358 -14.06 4.04 30.80
C GLU A 358 -13.35 4.17 29.45
N LEU A 359 -12.96 3.06 28.81
CA LEU A 359 -12.35 3.08 27.47
C LEU A 359 -13.29 3.73 26.46
N ALA A 360 -14.56 3.35 26.46
CA ALA A 360 -15.59 3.88 25.57
C ALA A 360 -15.71 5.39 25.69
N ARG A 361 -15.80 5.91 26.91
CA ARG A 361 -15.87 7.36 27.16
C ARG A 361 -14.63 8.11 26.67
N LYS A 362 -13.43 7.56 26.86
CA LYS A 362 -12.18 8.17 26.37
C LYS A 362 -12.08 8.22 24.84
N LEU A 363 -12.77 7.32 24.15
CA LEU A 363 -12.78 7.20 22.68
C LEU A 363 -14.07 7.73 22.05
N GLU A 364 -14.98 8.29 22.85
CA GLU A 364 -16.29 8.78 22.37
C GLU A 364 -17.14 7.68 21.69
N ILE A 365 -17.01 6.44 22.18
CA ILE A 365 -17.87 5.30 21.82
C ILE A 365 -19.05 5.24 22.80
N ASP A 366 -20.24 4.84 22.36
CA ASP A 366 -21.37 4.50 23.25
C ASP A 366 -20.93 3.42 24.28
N PRO A 367 -20.84 3.75 25.59
CA PRO A 367 -20.39 2.79 26.59
C PRO A 367 -21.30 1.58 26.72
N ALA A 368 -22.63 1.80 26.66
CA ALA A 368 -23.59 0.73 26.82
C ALA A 368 -23.59 -0.19 25.58
N GLY A 369 -23.47 0.38 24.38
CA GLY A 369 -23.27 -0.35 23.13
C GLY A 369 -22.03 -1.21 23.17
N LEU A 370 -20.89 -0.63 23.57
CA LEU A 370 -19.63 -1.36 23.63
C LEU A 370 -19.68 -2.53 24.62
N GLU A 371 -20.17 -2.30 25.84
CA GLU A 371 -20.26 -3.35 26.86
C GLU A 371 -21.16 -4.51 26.41
N ARG A 372 -22.31 -4.21 25.79
CA ARG A 372 -23.18 -5.26 25.21
C ARG A 372 -22.46 -6.05 24.12
N THR A 373 -21.77 -5.38 23.20
CA THR A 373 -21.05 -6.02 22.11
C THR A 373 -19.94 -6.94 22.62
N VAL A 374 -19.13 -6.47 23.57
CA VAL A 374 -18.03 -7.27 24.12
C VAL A 374 -18.56 -8.44 24.94
N ALA A 375 -19.62 -8.25 25.73
CA ALA A 375 -20.25 -9.34 26.48
C ALA A 375 -20.79 -10.44 25.54
N ALA A 376 -21.52 -10.06 24.49
CA ALA A 376 -22.04 -10.99 23.49
C ALA A 376 -20.91 -11.71 22.74
N PHE A 377 -19.85 -10.97 22.38
CA PHE A 377 -18.68 -11.56 21.73
C PHE A 377 -17.99 -12.58 22.63
N ASN A 378 -17.67 -12.23 23.88
CA ASN A 378 -17.00 -13.11 24.83
C ASN A 378 -17.81 -14.40 25.09
N GLN A 379 -19.14 -14.32 25.18
CA GLN A 379 -20.01 -15.48 25.32
C GLN A 379 -20.03 -16.39 24.08
N ALA A 380 -19.82 -15.82 22.89
CA ALA A 380 -19.84 -16.56 21.63
C ALA A 380 -18.51 -17.25 21.29
N VAL A 381 -17.39 -16.87 21.93
CA VAL A 381 -16.07 -17.45 21.68
C VAL A 381 -16.05 -18.95 21.98
N GLN A 382 -15.53 -19.74 21.05
CA GLN A 382 -15.37 -21.19 21.21
C GLN A 382 -13.97 -21.57 21.75
N PRO A 383 -13.85 -22.73 22.42
CA PRO A 383 -12.55 -23.32 22.76
C PRO A 383 -11.69 -23.56 21.52
N GLY A 384 -10.37 -23.61 21.69
CA GLY A 384 -9.39 -23.83 20.61
C GLY A 384 -8.09 -23.09 20.86
N ASP A 385 -7.02 -23.53 20.20
CA ASP A 385 -5.68 -22.96 20.31
C ASP A 385 -5.55 -21.70 19.48
N PHE A 386 -4.89 -20.68 20.04
CA PHE A 386 -4.63 -19.44 19.34
C PHE A 386 -3.30 -19.53 18.59
N ASN A 387 -3.34 -19.27 17.28
CA ASN A 387 -2.13 -19.16 16.47
C ASN A 387 -2.24 -18.02 15.44
N PRO A 388 -1.59 -16.87 15.67
CA PRO A 388 -1.72 -15.69 14.81
C PRO A 388 -1.03 -15.85 13.44
N ALA A 389 -0.25 -16.92 13.22
CA ALA A 389 0.49 -17.15 11.99
C ALA A 389 -0.31 -17.95 10.93
N ILE A 390 -1.44 -18.55 11.30
CA ILE A 390 -2.30 -19.36 10.43
C ILE A 390 -3.77 -19.00 10.66
N LEU A 391 -4.65 -19.43 9.74
CA LEU A 391 -6.09 -19.48 10.02
C LEU A 391 -6.33 -20.59 11.04
N ASP A 392 -6.44 -20.23 12.32
CA ASP A 392 -6.44 -21.17 13.45
C ASP A 392 -7.82 -21.80 13.72
N GLY A 393 -8.87 -21.33 13.05
CA GLY A 393 -10.25 -21.79 13.25
C GLY A 393 -10.83 -21.48 14.63
N LYS A 394 -10.11 -20.73 15.47
CA LYS A 394 -10.62 -20.29 16.78
C LYS A 394 -11.67 -19.20 16.54
N ALA A 395 -12.93 -19.59 16.60
CA ALA A 395 -14.05 -18.77 16.11
C ALA A 395 -15.11 -18.45 17.16
N THR A 396 -16.06 -17.58 16.80
CA THR A 396 -17.31 -17.37 17.54
C THR A 396 -18.48 -18.14 16.92
N ARG A 397 -19.46 -18.58 17.73
CA ARG A 397 -20.70 -19.23 17.25
C ARG A 397 -21.94 -18.43 17.67
N GLY A 398 -22.90 -18.26 16.76
CA GLY A 398 -24.17 -17.57 17.05
C GLY A 398 -24.07 -16.04 17.13
N LEU A 399 -23.00 -15.46 16.59
CA LEU A 399 -22.73 -14.02 16.59
C LEU A 399 -22.68 -13.48 15.16
N THR A 400 -23.23 -12.28 14.93
CA THR A 400 -23.16 -11.59 13.63
C THR A 400 -22.59 -10.17 13.82
N PRO A 401 -21.55 -9.77 13.07
CA PRO A 401 -20.73 -10.63 12.21
C PRO A 401 -20.02 -11.72 13.03
N PRO A 402 -19.66 -12.88 12.44
CA PRO A 402 -18.81 -13.84 13.12
C PRO A 402 -17.41 -13.26 13.32
N LYS A 403 -16.61 -13.88 14.18
CA LYS A 403 -15.15 -13.81 14.11
C LYS A 403 -14.65 -15.21 13.74
N SER A 404 -14.18 -15.40 12.51
CA SER A 404 -13.91 -16.73 11.96
C SER A 404 -12.59 -17.35 12.42
N ASN A 405 -11.63 -16.53 12.84
CA ASN A 405 -10.32 -16.95 13.35
C ASN A 405 -9.85 -16.01 14.46
N TRP A 406 -8.91 -16.48 15.29
CA TRP A 406 -8.24 -15.70 16.34
C TRP A 406 -9.20 -15.10 17.38
N ALA A 407 -10.35 -15.73 17.62
CA ALA A 407 -11.35 -15.26 18.58
C ALA A 407 -10.89 -15.50 20.02
N LEU A 408 -10.21 -14.51 20.60
CA LEU A 408 -9.91 -14.45 22.03
C LEU A 408 -10.93 -13.58 22.74
N PRO A 409 -11.48 -13.98 23.90
CA PRO A 409 -12.34 -13.10 24.70
C PRO A 409 -11.58 -11.80 25.02
N LEU A 410 -12.25 -10.67 25.05
CA LEU A 410 -11.69 -9.39 25.47
C LEU A 410 -11.99 -9.21 26.98
N ASP A 411 -11.07 -9.65 27.84
CA ASP A 411 -11.30 -9.83 29.29
C ASP A 411 -10.05 -9.60 30.17
N ALA A 412 -8.91 -9.22 29.59
CA ALA A 412 -7.64 -9.03 30.31
C ALA A 412 -7.20 -7.55 30.32
N PRO A 413 -7.71 -6.73 31.26
CA PRO A 413 -7.37 -5.31 31.35
C PRO A 413 -5.89 -5.06 31.72
N PRO A 414 -5.35 -3.85 31.47
CA PRO A 414 -6.02 -2.71 30.85
C PRO A 414 -6.35 -2.93 29.38
N TYR A 415 -7.47 -2.39 28.93
CA TYR A 415 -7.90 -2.43 27.53
C TYR A 415 -7.29 -1.25 26.77
N LEU A 416 -6.89 -1.48 25.54
CA LEU A 416 -6.41 -0.47 24.60
C LEU A 416 -7.40 -0.30 23.47
N GLY A 417 -7.65 0.95 23.08
CA GLY A 417 -8.43 1.25 21.88
C GLY A 417 -7.71 2.27 21.01
N TYR A 418 -7.81 2.06 19.69
CA TYR A 418 -7.15 2.86 18.67
C TYR A 418 -8.17 3.36 17.67
N ALA A 419 -8.27 4.68 17.48
CA ALA A 419 -9.23 5.27 16.56
C ALA A 419 -8.70 5.27 15.12
N VAL A 420 -9.54 4.85 14.18
CA VAL A 420 -9.23 4.73 12.75
C VAL A 420 -10.33 5.30 11.88
N THR A 421 -9.98 5.64 10.64
CA THR A 421 -10.87 6.14 9.58
C THR A 421 -10.61 5.42 8.26
#